data_AF-A0A3B0Q5G2-F1
#
_entry.id   AF-A0A3B0Q5G2-F1
#
_cell.length_a   1.000
_cell.length_b   1.000
_cell.length_c   1.000
_cell.angle_alpha   90.00
_cell.angle_beta   90.00
_cell.angle_gamma   90.00
#
_symmetry.space_group_name_H-M   'P 1'
#
loop_
_entity.id
_entity.type
_entity.pdbx_description
1 polymer ?
#
loop_
_entity_poly.entity_id
_entity_poly.type
_entity_poly.pdbx_seq_one_letter_code
_entity_poly.pdbx_strand_id
1 'polypeptide(L)'
;MDNTSGYNKFIEFLKKAADTTQSIGVVLTNVGKTSTTRDVYDIIKALPKNVKMLTVFFENSNTSSLLALENRRLDELNIYTTGTVNSNLW
;
A
#
# COMPACT_ATOMS: atom_id res chain seq x y z
N MET A 1 11.81 0.25 14.44
CA MET A 1 12.61 -0.88 13.90
C MET A 1 11.96 -1.26 12.59
N ASP A 2 12.72 -1.22 11.49
CA ASP A 2 12.20 -1.53 10.16
C ASP A 2 11.84 -3.02 10.05
N ASN A 3 10.63 -3.33 9.56
CA ASN A 3 10.16 -4.70 9.38
C ASN A 3 10.47 -5.20 7.94
N THR A 4 11.72 -5.06 7.52
CA THR A 4 12.18 -5.41 6.17
C THR A 4 11.94 -6.90 5.85
N SER A 5 12.04 -7.78 6.86
CA SER A 5 11.78 -9.22 6.67
C SER A 5 10.32 -9.50 6.33
N GLY A 6 9.37 -8.85 7.04
CA GLY A 6 7.94 -8.99 6.75
C GLY A 6 7.58 -8.44 5.37
N TYR A 7 8.16 -7.29 5.01
CA TYR A 7 8.02 -6.70 3.68
C TYR A 7 8.45 -7.65 2.56
N ASN A 8 9.66 -8.20 2.64
CA ASN A 8 10.18 -9.10 1.61
C ASN A 8 9.31 -10.35 1.45
N LYS A 9 8.85 -10.94 2.56
CA LYS A 9 7.94 -12.09 2.54
C LYS A 9 6.62 -11.76 1.85
N PHE A 10 6.06 -10.58 2.09
CA PHE A 10 4.82 -10.14 1.45
C PHE A 10 4.99 -9.98 -0.07
N ILE A 11 6.09 -9.36 -0.52
CA ILE A 11 6.38 -9.22 -1.95
C ILE A 11 6.61 -10.58 -2.62
N GLU A 12 7.34 -11.49 -1.98
CA GLU A 12 7.51 -12.86 -2.48
C GLU A 12 6.19 -13.61 -2.59
N PHE A 13 5.32 -13.49 -1.58
CA PHE A 13 3.97 -14.05 -1.62
C PHE A 13 3.17 -13.51 -2.80
N LEU A 14 3.15 -12.18 -2.99
CA LEU A 14 2.42 -11.55 -4.10
C LEU A 14 2.94 -11.99 -5.47
N LYS A 15 4.26 -12.14 -5.63
CA LYS A 15 4.86 -12.65 -6.87
C LYS A 15 4.38 -14.08 -7.17
N LYS A 16 4.40 -14.97 -6.17
CA LYS A 16 3.91 -16.35 -6.34
C LYS A 16 2.41 -16.40 -6.62
N ALA A 17 1.61 -15.58 -5.95
CA ALA A 17 0.17 -15.49 -6.20
C ALA A 17 -0.13 -14.97 -7.60
N ALA A 18 0.70 -14.07 -8.12
CA ALA A 18 0.52 -13.50 -9.45
C ALA A 18 0.69 -14.53 -10.58
N ASP A 19 1.45 -15.60 -10.36
CA ASP A 19 1.65 -16.66 -11.36
C ASP A 19 0.41 -17.56 -11.53
N THR A 20 -0.48 -17.59 -10.52
CA THR A 20 -1.65 -18.49 -10.49
C THR A 20 -2.99 -17.75 -10.49
N THR A 21 -2.98 -16.44 -10.27
CA THR A 21 -4.19 -15.63 -10.08
C THR A 21 -4.30 -14.56 -11.16
N GLN A 22 -5.44 -14.52 -11.86
CA GLN A 22 -5.65 -13.55 -12.95
C GLN A 22 -5.78 -12.10 -12.48
N SER A 23 -6.35 -11.86 -11.30
CA SER A 23 -6.54 -10.52 -10.75
C SER A 23 -6.43 -10.52 -9.23
N ILE A 24 -5.69 -9.58 -8.69
CA ILE A 24 -5.38 -9.49 -7.26
C ILE A 24 -5.85 -8.16 -6.70
N GLY A 25 -6.49 -8.21 -5.53
CA GLY A 25 -6.74 -7.04 -4.69
C GLY A 25 -5.76 -7.01 -3.52
N VAL A 26 -5.21 -5.82 -3.22
CA VAL A 26 -4.28 -5.62 -2.11
C VAL A 26 -4.85 -4.60 -1.15
N VAL A 27 -4.79 -4.89 0.15
CA VAL A 27 -5.20 -3.98 1.23
C VAL A 27 -3.99 -3.71 2.12
N LEU A 28 -3.60 -2.44 2.24
CA LEU A 28 -2.52 -1.98 3.09
C LEU A 28 -3.12 -1.18 4.24
N THR A 29 -2.90 -1.62 5.47
CA THR A 29 -3.39 -0.97 6.69
C THR A 29 -2.25 -0.39 7.52
N ASN A 30 -2.59 0.54 8.42
CA ASN A 30 -1.64 1.17 9.35
C ASN A 30 -0.47 1.88 8.63
N VAL A 31 -0.71 2.43 7.44
CA VAL A 31 0.35 3.12 6.68
C VAL A 31 0.75 4.40 7.40
N GLY A 32 2.04 4.48 7.77
CA GLY A 32 2.60 5.63 8.50
C GLY A 32 2.42 5.59 10.02
N LYS A 33 1.98 4.46 10.61
CA LYS A 33 1.80 4.32 12.07
C LYS A 33 3.11 4.26 12.87
N THR A 34 4.00 3.38 12.43
CA THR A 34 5.25 3.04 13.14
C THR A 34 6.42 2.86 12.18
N SER A 35 6.14 2.50 10.92
CA SER A 35 7.08 2.42 9.82
C SER A 35 7.07 3.70 9.00
N THR A 36 8.18 3.97 8.33
CA THR A 36 8.28 5.09 7.39
C THR A 36 7.36 4.85 6.19
N THR A 37 6.80 5.90 5.60
CA THR A 37 5.99 5.77 4.36
C THR A 37 6.82 5.23 3.18
N ARG A 38 8.14 5.19 3.31
CA ARG A 38 9.09 4.62 2.34
C ARG A 38 8.86 3.12 2.11
N ASP A 39 8.56 2.35 3.16
CA ASP A 39 8.29 0.91 3.00
C ASP A 39 7.06 0.67 2.13
N VAL A 40 6.02 1.49 2.29
CA VAL A 40 4.79 1.37 1.49
C VAL A 40 4.99 1.83 0.06
N TYR A 41 5.83 2.85 -0.18
CA TYR A 41 6.25 3.22 -1.52
C TYR A 41 6.88 2.02 -2.24
N ASP A 42 7.81 1.34 -1.58
CA ASP A 42 8.50 0.17 -2.15
C ASP A 42 7.54 -1.01 -2.37
N ILE A 43 6.56 -1.23 -1.46
CA ILE A 43 5.46 -2.19 -1.66
C ILE A 43 4.72 -1.90 -2.95
N ILE A 44 4.19 -0.68 -3.10
CA ILE A 44 3.34 -0.30 -4.22
C ILE A 44 4.11 -0.44 -5.53
N LYS A 45 5.38 -0.05 -5.55
CA LYS A 45 6.27 -0.15 -6.71
C LYS A 45 6.54 -1.60 -7.11
N ALA A 46 6.63 -2.51 -6.14
CA ALA A 46 6.89 -3.93 -6.38
C ALA A 46 5.63 -4.76 -6.71
N LEU A 47 4.44 -4.16 -6.65
CA LEU A 47 3.18 -4.87 -6.91
C LEU A 47 3.13 -5.44 -8.35
N PRO A 48 2.79 -6.73 -8.52
CA PRO A 48 2.63 -7.36 -9.84
C PRO A 48 1.57 -6.69 -10.74
N LYS A 49 1.73 -6.78 -12.07
CA LYS A 49 0.85 -6.11 -13.06
C LYS A 49 -0.63 -6.52 -13.00
N ASN A 50 -0.92 -7.72 -12.49
CA ASN A 50 -2.27 -8.24 -12.29
C ASN A 50 -2.91 -7.81 -10.96
N VAL A 51 -2.25 -6.98 -10.15
CA VAL A 51 -2.93 -6.27 -9.05
C VAL A 51 -3.81 -5.18 -9.64
N LYS A 52 -5.14 -5.35 -9.50
CA LYS A 52 -6.17 -4.48 -10.08
C LYS A 52 -6.81 -3.55 -9.08
N MET A 53 -6.88 -3.96 -7.81
CA MET A 53 -7.44 -3.17 -6.73
C MET A 53 -6.35 -2.89 -5.69
N LEU A 54 -6.25 -1.64 -5.26
CA LEU A 54 -5.46 -1.25 -4.09
C LEU A 54 -6.32 -0.45 -3.12
N THR A 55 -6.35 -0.89 -1.86
CA THR A 55 -6.93 -0.12 -0.76
C THR A 55 -5.82 0.26 0.22
N VAL A 56 -5.74 1.55 0.56
CA VAL A 56 -4.73 2.08 1.50
C VAL A 56 -5.40 2.81 2.65
N PHE A 57 -5.12 2.39 3.87
CA PHE A 57 -5.53 3.08 5.10
C PHE A 57 -4.32 3.78 5.74
N PHE A 58 -4.30 5.10 5.66
CA PHE A 58 -3.27 5.98 6.24
C PHE A 58 -3.61 6.36 7.68
N GLU A 59 -2.62 6.31 8.57
CA GLU A 59 -2.79 6.72 9.97
C GLU A 59 -2.48 8.21 10.19
N ASN A 60 -2.02 8.92 9.17
CA ASN A 60 -1.75 10.36 9.20
C ASN A 60 -1.92 10.96 7.79
N SER A 61 -1.63 12.26 7.63
CA SER A 61 -1.78 12.98 6.37
C SER A 61 -0.63 12.78 5.37
N ASN A 62 0.42 12.01 5.71
CA ASN A 62 1.53 11.77 4.81
C ASN A 62 1.20 10.68 3.78
N THR A 63 0.93 11.12 2.55
CA THR A 63 0.56 10.28 1.41
C THR A 63 1.69 10.06 0.40
N SER A 64 2.95 10.37 0.77
CA SER A 64 4.09 10.32 -0.17
C SER A 64 4.33 8.94 -0.79
N SER A 65 3.85 7.87 -0.17
CA SER A 65 3.91 6.51 -0.72
C SER A 65 3.10 6.33 -2.00
N LEU A 66 2.06 7.13 -2.22
CA LEU A 66 1.21 7.06 -3.42
C LEU A 66 1.94 7.48 -4.70
N LEU A 67 3.10 8.15 -4.60
CA LEU A 67 3.93 8.45 -5.76
C LEU A 67 4.34 7.19 -6.53
N ALA A 68 4.43 6.03 -5.86
CA ALA A 68 4.72 4.76 -6.52
C ALA A 68 3.60 4.25 -7.45
N LEU A 69 2.42 4.89 -7.44
CA LEU A 69 1.33 4.60 -8.37
C LEU A 69 1.54 5.25 -9.74
N GLU A 70 2.55 6.11 -9.90
CA GLU A 70 2.83 6.74 -11.18
C GLU A 70 3.07 5.67 -12.26
N ASN A 71 2.28 5.74 -13.34
CA ASN A 71 2.24 4.75 -14.44
C ASN A 71 1.66 3.37 -14.10
N ARG A 72 1.06 3.20 -12.92
CA ARG A 72 0.35 1.97 -12.56
C ARG A 72 -1.09 2.00 -13.02
N ARG A 73 -1.52 0.97 -13.74
CA ARG A 73 -2.93 0.79 -14.11
C ARG A 73 -3.65 -0.05 -13.05
N LEU A 74 -4.53 0.60 -12.30
CA LEU A 74 -5.49 -0.02 -11.39
C LEU A 74 -6.88 0.08 -11.99
N ASP A 75 -7.71 -0.92 -11.74
CA ASP A 75 -9.13 -0.86 -12.05
C ASP A 75 -9.89 -0.20 -10.88
N GLU A 76 -9.36 -0.28 -9.66
CA GLU A 76 -9.92 0.34 -8.46
C GLU A 76 -8.83 0.81 -7.47
N LEU A 77 -9.01 2.01 -6.92
CA LEU A 77 -8.16 2.61 -5.88
C LEU A 77 -9.02 3.21 -4.77
N ASN A 78 -8.87 2.70 -3.56
CA ASN A 78 -9.53 3.21 -2.36
C ASN A 78 -8.50 3.80 -1.39
N ILE A 79 -8.74 5.01 -0.92
CA ILE A 79 -7.85 5.69 0.02
C ILE A 79 -8.68 6.18 1.21
N TYR A 80 -8.25 5.79 2.40
CA TYR A 80 -8.87 6.17 3.65
C TYR A 80 -7.81 6.72 4.60
N THR A 81 -8.20 7.67 5.45
CA THR A 81 -7.39 8.11 6.58
C THR A 81 -8.10 7.69 7.87
N THR A 82 -7.43 6.86 8.67
CA THR A 82 -7.94 6.27 9.93
C THR A 82 -7.40 6.96 11.17
N GLY A 83 -6.35 7.78 11.02
CA GLY A 83 -5.87 8.64 12.09
C GLY A 83 -6.88 9.72 12.44
N THR A 84 -6.90 10.15 13.71
CA THR A 84 -7.74 11.26 14.16
C THR A 84 -7.41 12.51 13.35
N VAL A 85 -8.30 12.89 12.42
CA VAL A 85 -8.37 14.29 11.98
C VAL A 85 -8.77 15.04 13.25
N ASN A 86 -7.86 15.84 13.82
CA ASN A 86 -8.23 16.75 14.90
C ASN A 86 -9.45 17.53 14.42
N SER A 87 -10.60 17.26 15.04
CA SER A 87 -11.93 17.75 14.71
C SER A 87 -12.11 19.26 14.90
N ASN A 88 -11.01 20.00 15.02
CA ASN A 88 -10.98 21.43 15.30
C ASN A 88 -10.55 22.26 14.07
N LEU A 89 -10.59 21.66 12.87
CA LEU A 89 -10.31 22.33 11.60
C LEU A 89 -11.53 22.37 10.66
N TRP A 90 -12.72 22.45 11.25
CA TRP A 90 -13.95 22.84 10.56
C TRP A 90 -14.65 23.94 11.34
#